data_AF-A0A179BNI8-F1
#
_entry.id   AF-A0A179BNI8-F1
#
_cell.length_a   1.000
_cell.length_b   1.000
_cell.length_c   1.000
_cell.angle_alpha   90.00
_cell.angle_beta   90.00
_cell.angle_gamma   90.00
#
_symmetry.space_group_name_H-M   'P 1'
#
loop_
_entity.id
_entity.type
_entity.pdbx_description
1 polymer ?
#
loop_
_entity_poly.entity_id
_entity_poly.type
_entity_poly.pdbx_seq_one_letter_code
_entity_poly.pdbx_strand_id
1 'polypeptide(L)'
;MTCETEEAAFQRGLAELLERFDRTVATDAPEPYAGAGVDHPLEHTTRIHLLNALAELLGWQLGLGGNMAEEARLKNGTTAFMDYLGVATETNAPVLLIEAKAWDKPFITPQAKGANTSYNPADLIAQAVEHWRGGGTRTNSPAAADWHDYVEQVGKYVKGLWDVHQHPLPRAVITSGQWLVVFTKPMATFINAWPASAEDIKIFRKPDFRTGALELYSLLSKASLCVETPYYIRATQVRNYTTPEAVVDCFHALHVSYEASGSPVFIRRPRILVYPALVLQRNDGALLTVLERSDPLELSYQRGIDDLELALEPHFGEVAAAAEALLTRTGEQLGLELQPSALDDFPGYPINTNVDRVKSKSLIKRHAIEPDVWVLITGQATHFLKPAPDVACGYHRWSACHAAGEAIGTTAVSMPQIARPRSFFTDDQPHHCAHQGLKDRREGRCQIPLIDERLCCKSCLFAPVCWPGAQQTPLPCGTT
;
A
#
# COMPACT_ATOMS: atom_id res chain seq x y z
N MET A 1 11.07 -27.63 21.36
CA MET A 1 11.05 -27.16 19.95
C MET A 1 11.32 -25.68 19.98
N THR A 2 12.55 -25.26 19.70
CA THR A 2 12.92 -23.85 19.58
C THR A 2 12.40 -23.34 18.25
N CYS A 3 11.54 -22.33 18.28
CA CYS A 3 11.11 -21.61 17.08
C CYS A 3 12.36 -21.00 16.44
N GLU A 4 12.58 -21.31 15.17
CA GLU A 4 13.67 -20.72 14.42
C GLU A 4 13.39 -19.23 14.16
N THR A 5 14.41 -18.39 14.29
CA THR A 5 14.33 -16.98 13.93
C THR A 5 14.39 -16.81 12.41
N GLU A 6 13.74 -15.77 11.87
CA GLU A 6 13.76 -15.48 10.43
C GLU A 6 15.18 -15.26 9.89
N GLU A 7 16.07 -14.69 10.71
CA GLU A 7 17.50 -14.54 10.40
C GLU A 7 18.20 -15.89 10.19
N ALA A 8 17.95 -16.87 11.07
CA ALA A 8 18.55 -18.20 10.94
C ALA A 8 17.98 -18.95 9.72
N ALA A 9 16.70 -18.75 9.41
CA ALA A 9 16.05 -19.30 8.21
C ALA A 9 16.68 -18.69 6.95
N PHE A 10 16.90 -17.38 6.94
CA PHE A 10 17.56 -16.68 5.84
C PHE A 10 18.98 -17.20 5.61
N GLN A 11 19.80 -17.32 6.67
CA GLN A 11 21.18 -17.79 6.54
C GLN A 11 21.26 -19.17 5.89
N ARG A 12 20.41 -20.11 6.32
CA ARG A 12 20.36 -21.45 5.71
C ARG A 12 19.82 -21.43 4.29
N GLY A 13 18.73 -20.72 4.06
CA GLY A 13 18.14 -20.59 2.73
C GLY A 13 19.10 -19.96 1.73
N LEU A 14 19.89 -18.95 2.14
CA LEU A 14 20.91 -18.34 1.29
C LEU A 14 22.04 -19.32 0.96
N ALA A 15 22.50 -20.10 1.94
CA ALA A 15 23.50 -21.14 1.71
C ALA A 15 23.02 -22.19 0.70
N GLU A 16 21.80 -22.70 0.87
CA GLU A 16 21.17 -23.66 -0.04
C GLU A 16 20.95 -23.08 -1.43
N LEU A 17 20.53 -21.81 -1.53
CA LEU A 17 20.35 -21.10 -2.80
C LEU A 17 21.68 -21.00 -3.56
N LEU A 18 22.75 -20.59 -2.88
CA LEU A 18 24.08 -20.48 -3.48
C LEU A 18 24.62 -21.83 -3.94
N GLU A 19 24.46 -22.88 -3.14
CA GLU A 19 24.83 -24.26 -3.53
C GLU A 19 24.04 -24.76 -4.73
N ARG A 20 22.73 -24.51 -4.75
CA ARG A 20 21.88 -24.89 -5.87
C ARG A 20 22.28 -24.16 -7.14
N PHE A 21 22.47 -22.85 -7.06
CA PHE A 21 22.86 -22.03 -8.20
C PHE A 21 24.23 -22.46 -8.73
N ASP A 22 25.21 -22.68 -7.85
CA ASP A 22 26.55 -23.13 -8.25
C ASP A 22 26.54 -24.46 -9.01
N ARG A 23 25.67 -25.40 -8.62
CA ARG A 23 25.45 -26.63 -9.39
C ARG A 23 24.84 -26.37 -10.77
N THR A 24 23.99 -25.36 -10.91
CA THR A 24 23.33 -25.02 -12.18
C THR A 24 24.27 -24.31 -13.16
N VAL A 25 25.29 -23.60 -12.66
CA VAL A 25 26.24 -22.83 -13.50
C VAL A 25 27.62 -23.51 -13.59
N ALA A 26 27.79 -24.70 -13.02
CA ALA A 26 29.03 -25.45 -13.11
C ALA A 26 29.30 -25.92 -14.55
N THR A 27 30.58 -25.98 -14.93
CA THR A 27 31.05 -26.36 -16.29
C THR A 27 30.64 -27.78 -16.72
N ASP A 28 30.22 -28.62 -15.78
CA ASP A 28 29.75 -30.00 -15.95
C ASP A 28 28.23 -30.14 -15.73
N ALA A 29 27.50 -29.03 -15.64
CA ALA A 29 26.04 -29.05 -15.54
C ALA A 29 25.42 -29.71 -16.80
N PRO A 30 24.42 -30.60 -16.65
CA PRO A 30 23.75 -31.21 -17.80
C PRO A 30 23.13 -30.12 -18.69
N GLU A 31 23.42 -30.16 -19.99
CA GLU A 31 22.73 -29.26 -20.93
C GLU A 31 21.21 -29.46 -20.78
N PRO A 32 20.43 -28.39 -20.59
CA PRO A 32 18.98 -28.52 -20.40
C PRO A 32 18.29 -29.14 -21.63
N TYR A 33 18.92 -29.04 -22.81
CA TYR A 33 18.55 -29.73 -24.04
C TYR A 33 19.73 -29.70 -25.01
N ALA A 34 19.75 -30.63 -25.99
CA ALA A 34 20.84 -30.71 -26.96
C ALA A 34 20.98 -29.41 -27.77
N GLY A 35 22.17 -28.79 -27.69
CA GLY A 35 22.50 -27.56 -28.42
C GLY A 35 22.41 -26.27 -27.59
N ALA A 36 22.18 -26.38 -26.28
CA ALA A 36 22.33 -25.27 -25.36
C ALA A 36 23.83 -25.07 -25.10
N GLY A 37 24.44 -24.06 -25.74
CA GLY A 37 25.86 -23.76 -25.54
C GLY A 37 26.24 -23.56 -24.07
N VAL A 38 27.50 -23.86 -23.74
CA VAL A 38 28.10 -23.63 -22.42
C VAL A 38 28.42 -22.13 -22.26
N ASP A 39 27.40 -21.29 -22.30
CA ASP A 39 27.53 -19.86 -22.08
C ASP A 39 27.12 -19.49 -20.66
N HIS A 40 27.75 -18.44 -20.11
CA HIS A 40 27.38 -17.92 -18.80
C HIS A 40 25.89 -17.52 -18.76
N PRO A 41 25.22 -17.61 -17.60
CA PRO A 41 23.81 -17.27 -17.47
C PRO A 41 23.54 -15.86 -17.99
N LEU A 42 22.60 -15.74 -18.92
CA LEU A 42 22.05 -14.45 -19.33
C LEU A 42 21.41 -13.76 -18.12
N GLU A 43 21.26 -12.43 -18.19
CA GLU A 43 20.65 -11.61 -17.13
C GLU A 43 19.30 -12.16 -16.66
N HIS A 44 18.47 -12.62 -17.60
CA HIS A 44 17.18 -13.26 -17.31
C HIS A 44 17.31 -14.50 -16.42
N THR A 45 18.33 -15.34 -16.65
CA THR A 45 18.61 -16.55 -15.88
C THR A 45 19.09 -16.21 -14.47
N THR A 46 19.96 -15.20 -14.33
CA THR A 46 20.39 -14.69 -13.01
C THR A 46 19.22 -14.14 -12.21
N ARG A 47 18.32 -13.39 -12.86
CA ARG A 47 17.11 -12.85 -12.24
C ARG A 47 16.20 -13.95 -11.72
N ILE A 48 15.79 -14.88 -12.59
CA ILE A 48 14.85 -15.94 -12.23
C ILE A 48 15.43 -16.90 -11.18
N HIS A 49 16.67 -17.37 -11.35
CA HIS A 49 17.17 -18.49 -10.54
C HIS A 49 17.93 -18.07 -9.29
N LEU A 50 18.37 -16.81 -9.19
CA LEU A 50 19.07 -16.30 -8.01
C LEU A 50 18.30 -15.16 -7.35
N LEU A 51 17.99 -14.08 -8.08
CA LEU A 51 17.45 -12.87 -7.46
C LEU A 51 16.01 -13.04 -6.98
N ASN A 52 15.15 -13.77 -7.70
CA ASN A 52 13.79 -14.03 -7.25
C ASN A 52 13.79 -14.82 -5.92
N ALA A 53 14.55 -15.91 -5.87
CA ALA A 53 14.68 -16.71 -4.65
C ALA A 53 15.34 -15.93 -3.50
N LEU A 54 16.32 -15.07 -3.80
CA LEU A 54 16.93 -14.19 -2.78
C LEU A 54 15.91 -13.19 -2.23
N ALA A 55 15.10 -12.57 -3.09
CA ALA A 55 14.06 -11.64 -2.68
C ALA A 55 13.01 -12.34 -1.78
N GLU A 56 12.58 -13.54 -2.16
CA GLU A 56 11.65 -14.35 -1.35
C GLU A 56 12.25 -14.72 0.02
N LEU A 57 13.53 -15.12 0.07
CA LEU A 57 14.23 -15.38 1.33
C LEU A 57 14.34 -14.14 2.24
N LEU A 58 14.43 -12.95 1.65
CA LEU A 58 14.41 -11.67 2.35
C LEU A 58 13.00 -11.24 2.80
N GLY A 59 11.97 -12.06 2.53
CA GLY A 59 10.58 -11.82 2.93
C GLY A 59 9.76 -11.00 1.93
N TRP A 60 10.27 -10.76 0.73
CA TRP A 60 9.54 -10.07 -0.34
C TRP A 60 8.63 -11.04 -1.11
N GLN A 61 7.46 -10.56 -1.51
CA GLN A 61 6.48 -11.33 -2.28
C GLN A 61 6.45 -10.79 -3.71
N LEU A 62 6.88 -11.63 -4.65
CA LEU A 62 6.87 -11.33 -6.09
C LEU A 62 5.49 -11.63 -6.70
N GLY A 63 5.26 -11.13 -7.91
CA GLY A 63 4.04 -11.42 -8.68
C GLY A 63 2.82 -10.56 -8.33
N LEU A 64 1.66 -10.92 -8.90
CA LEU A 64 0.43 -10.14 -8.81
C LEU A 64 -0.08 -10.06 -7.36
N GLY A 65 -0.15 -8.84 -6.83
CA GLY A 65 -0.58 -8.60 -5.44
C GLY A 65 0.53 -8.79 -4.41
N GLY A 66 1.75 -9.12 -4.84
CA GLY A 66 2.94 -9.09 -4.01
C GLY A 66 3.41 -7.66 -3.70
N ASN A 67 4.34 -7.54 -2.75
CA ASN A 67 4.91 -6.26 -2.31
C ASN A 67 6.29 -5.97 -2.92
N MET A 68 6.70 -6.75 -3.92
CA MET A 68 7.84 -6.46 -4.78
C MET A 68 7.45 -6.68 -6.24
N ALA A 69 7.50 -5.61 -7.03
CA ALA A 69 7.21 -5.65 -8.45
C ALA A 69 8.48 -5.92 -9.25
N GLU A 70 8.40 -6.89 -10.17
CA GLU A 70 9.39 -7.12 -11.22
C GLU A 70 9.10 -6.19 -12.41
N GLU A 71 10.15 -5.66 -13.04
CA GLU A 71 10.03 -4.73 -14.17
C GLU A 71 9.10 -3.55 -13.85
N ALA A 72 9.32 -2.95 -12.68
CA ALA A 72 8.50 -1.86 -12.18
C ALA A 72 8.68 -0.61 -13.05
N ARG A 73 7.58 0.02 -13.44
CA ARG A 73 7.59 1.28 -14.19
C ARG A 73 7.60 2.47 -13.25
N LEU A 74 8.44 3.45 -13.57
CA LEU A 74 8.46 4.71 -12.84
C LEU A 74 7.17 5.54 -13.08
N LYS A 75 6.65 5.50 -14.30
CA LYS A 75 5.37 6.13 -14.68
C LYS A 75 4.71 5.35 -15.81
N ASN A 76 3.38 5.39 -15.88
CA ASN A 76 2.66 4.83 -17.02
C ASN A 76 3.10 5.50 -18.33
N GLY A 77 3.50 4.69 -19.32
CA GLY A 77 3.91 5.15 -20.65
C GLY A 77 5.42 5.35 -20.86
N THR A 78 6.27 5.13 -19.84
CA THR A 78 7.73 5.15 -20.03
C THR A 78 8.27 3.77 -20.42
N THR A 79 9.34 3.74 -21.21
CA THR A 79 10.06 2.52 -21.60
C THR A 79 11.17 2.11 -20.62
N ALA A 80 11.36 2.85 -19.53
CA ALA A 80 12.33 2.53 -18.49
C ALA A 80 11.69 1.63 -17.42
N PHE A 81 12.33 0.50 -17.16
CA PHE A 81 11.88 -0.52 -16.22
C PHE A 81 12.96 -0.72 -15.15
N MET A 82 12.57 -0.64 -13.88
CA MET A 82 13.39 -1.03 -12.74
C MET A 82 13.25 -2.53 -12.55
N ASP A 83 14.35 -3.24 -12.32
CA ASP A 83 14.27 -4.71 -12.29
C ASP A 83 13.43 -5.24 -11.13
N TYR A 84 13.66 -4.71 -9.92
CA TYR A 84 12.81 -4.98 -8.76
C TYR A 84 12.57 -3.71 -7.95
N LEU A 85 11.32 -3.50 -7.56
CA LEU A 85 10.91 -2.44 -6.64
C LEU A 85 10.07 -3.02 -5.51
N GLY A 86 10.68 -3.10 -4.32
CA GLY A 86 9.99 -3.41 -3.06
C GLY A 86 9.26 -2.19 -2.52
N VAL A 87 8.01 -2.39 -2.12
CA VAL A 87 7.13 -1.35 -1.55
C VAL A 87 6.65 -1.73 -0.16
N ALA A 88 6.52 -0.75 0.73
CA ALA A 88 5.86 -0.95 2.01
C ALA A 88 4.37 -1.23 1.77
N THR A 89 3.85 -2.35 2.25
CA THR A 89 2.47 -2.80 1.97
C THR A 89 1.41 -1.78 2.40
N GLU A 90 1.65 -1.03 3.47
CA GLU A 90 0.70 -0.08 4.03
C GLU A 90 0.60 1.24 3.25
N THR A 91 1.74 1.76 2.80
CA THR A 91 1.83 3.07 2.13
C THR A 91 1.99 2.96 0.62
N ASN A 92 2.29 1.75 0.13
CA ASN A 92 2.79 1.49 -1.22
C ASN A 92 4.03 2.35 -1.58
N ALA A 93 4.76 2.84 -0.56
CA ALA A 93 5.93 3.66 -0.75
C ALA A 93 7.14 2.79 -1.14
N PRO A 94 7.97 3.22 -2.11
CA PRO A 94 9.21 2.55 -2.45
C PRO A 94 10.16 2.45 -1.25
N VAL A 95 10.63 1.24 -0.94
CA VAL A 95 11.54 0.97 0.18
C VAL A 95 12.83 0.27 -0.23
N LEU A 96 12.80 -0.49 -1.33
CA LEU A 96 13.96 -1.21 -1.85
C LEU A 96 13.97 -1.19 -3.38
N LEU A 97 15.02 -0.64 -3.97
CA LEU A 97 15.30 -0.76 -5.40
C LEU A 97 16.41 -1.78 -5.62
N ILE A 98 16.22 -2.75 -6.51
CA ILE A 98 17.30 -3.65 -6.95
C ILE A 98 17.40 -3.56 -8.47
N GLU A 99 18.60 -3.20 -8.93
CA GLU A 99 19.00 -3.21 -10.32
C GLU A 99 19.93 -4.41 -10.56
N ALA A 100 19.49 -5.31 -11.43
CA ALA A 100 20.20 -6.51 -11.80
C ALA A 100 21.11 -6.26 -13.01
N LYS A 101 22.16 -7.07 -13.11
CA LYS A 101 23.09 -7.13 -14.25
C LYS A 101 23.35 -8.60 -14.58
N ALA A 102 23.81 -8.85 -15.82
CA ALA A 102 24.19 -10.19 -16.24
C ALA A 102 25.30 -10.78 -15.34
N TRP A 103 25.29 -12.11 -15.18
CA TRP A 103 26.16 -12.84 -14.24
C TRP A 103 27.66 -12.57 -14.44
N ASP A 104 28.07 -12.42 -15.69
CA ASP A 104 29.46 -12.24 -16.13
C ASP A 104 29.95 -10.79 -15.99
N LYS A 105 29.10 -9.85 -15.57
CA LYS A 105 29.49 -8.45 -15.44
C LYS A 105 30.58 -8.28 -14.38
N PRO A 106 31.72 -7.68 -14.75
CA PRO A 106 32.84 -7.55 -13.85
C PRO A 106 32.53 -6.60 -12.71
N PHE A 107 33.23 -6.80 -11.61
CA PHE A 107 33.21 -5.85 -10.50
C PHE A 107 33.81 -4.50 -10.89
N ILE A 108 33.54 -3.47 -10.10
CA ILE A 108 34.09 -2.13 -10.35
C ILE A 108 35.62 -2.18 -10.39
N THR A 109 36.19 -1.43 -11.33
CA THR A 109 37.64 -1.24 -11.49
C THR A 109 37.92 0.19 -11.95
N PRO A 110 39.08 0.79 -11.64
CA PRO A 110 39.45 2.10 -12.16
C PRO A 110 39.55 2.12 -13.69
N GLN A 111 39.16 3.22 -14.34
CA GLN A 111 39.21 3.32 -15.81
C GLN A 111 40.66 3.35 -16.37
N ALA A 112 41.61 3.90 -15.62
CA ALA A 112 43.00 4.04 -16.07
C ALA A 112 43.75 2.70 -16.06
N LYS A 113 44.06 2.18 -17.26
CA LYS A 113 44.98 1.04 -17.45
C LYS A 113 46.38 1.43 -16.96
N GLY A 114 46.76 0.95 -15.78
CA GLY A 114 48.08 1.19 -15.16
C GLY A 114 48.06 1.95 -13.83
N ALA A 115 46.89 2.39 -13.36
CA ALA A 115 46.75 2.91 -12.00
C ALA A 115 46.92 1.78 -10.97
N ASN A 116 47.41 2.16 -9.79
CA ASN A 116 47.65 1.30 -8.64
C ASN A 116 46.52 0.25 -8.48
N THR A 117 46.87 -1.03 -8.46
CA THR A 117 45.90 -2.13 -8.29
C THR A 117 45.25 -2.13 -6.90
N SER A 118 45.82 -1.38 -5.96
CA SER A 118 45.23 -1.10 -4.65
C SER A 118 44.34 0.14 -4.73
N TYR A 119 43.03 -0.08 -4.68
CA TYR A 119 42.01 0.95 -4.49
C TYR A 119 40.95 0.40 -3.52
N ASN A 120 40.25 1.30 -2.84
CA ASN A 120 39.06 0.93 -2.09
C ASN A 120 37.85 0.98 -3.03
N PRO A 121 37.13 -0.14 -3.23
CA PRO A 121 36.00 -0.16 -4.15
C PRO A 121 34.84 0.76 -3.75
N ALA A 122 34.57 0.94 -2.45
CA ALA A 122 33.52 1.83 -1.98
C ALA A 122 33.84 3.30 -2.29
N ASP A 123 35.10 3.71 -2.09
CA ASP A 123 35.58 5.05 -2.46
C ASP A 123 35.48 5.27 -3.98
N LEU A 124 35.81 4.25 -4.78
CA LEU A 124 35.71 4.33 -6.24
C LEU A 124 34.26 4.47 -6.72
N ILE A 125 33.32 3.75 -6.10
CA ILE A 125 31.88 3.90 -6.38
C ILE A 125 31.42 5.30 -5.99
N ALA A 126 31.79 5.79 -4.81
CA ALA A 126 31.46 7.15 -4.37
C ALA A 126 31.98 8.21 -5.35
N GLN A 127 33.22 8.08 -5.83
CA GLN A 127 33.79 8.94 -6.86
C GLN A 127 33.01 8.85 -8.19
N ALA A 128 32.59 7.66 -8.61
CA ALA A 128 31.78 7.50 -9.82
C ALA A 128 30.40 8.16 -9.69
N VAL A 129 29.79 8.11 -8.50
CA VAL A 129 28.54 8.82 -8.17
C VAL A 129 28.73 10.33 -8.25
N GLU A 130 29.77 10.86 -7.61
CA GLU A 130 30.07 12.31 -7.66
C GLU A 130 30.37 12.78 -9.08
N HIS A 131 31.11 11.98 -9.84
CA HIS A 131 31.39 12.25 -11.25
C HIS A 131 30.11 12.37 -12.06
N TRP A 132 29.17 11.42 -11.92
CA TRP A 132 27.88 11.48 -12.58
C TRP A 132 27.04 12.69 -12.13
N ARG A 133 26.96 12.96 -10.81
CA ARG A 133 26.25 14.11 -10.25
C ARG A 133 26.79 15.44 -10.77
N GLY A 134 28.10 15.52 -10.99
CA GLY A 134 28.79 16.67 -11.59
C GLY A 134 28.57 16.83 -13.10
N GLY A 135 27.78 15.96 -13.74
CA GLY A 135 27.55 15.98 -15.19
C GLY A 135 28.70 15.37 -16.00
N GLY A 136 29.56 14.58 -15.36
CA GLY A 136 30.63 13.84 -16.01
C GLY A 136 30.11 12.82 -17.00
N THR A 137 30.91 12.48 -18.01
CA THR A 137 30.52 11.57 -19.10
C THR A 137 31.09 10.17 -18.87
N ARG A 138 30.56 9.20 -19.62
CA ARG A 138 31.06 7.81 -19.61
C ARG A 138 32.56 7.69 -19.88
N THR A 139 33.10 8.54 -20.76
CA THR A 139 34.48 8.47 -21.24
C THR A 139 35.53 8.94 -20.24
N ASN A 140 35.16 9.79 -19.27
CA ASN A 140 36.07 10.36 -18.28
C ASN A 140 35.74 9.91 -16.85
N SER A 141 34.99 8.81 -16.73
CA SER A 141 34.62 8.24 -15.44
C SER A 141 35.84 7.79 -14.64
N PRO A 142 35.86 7.95 -13.31
CA PRO A 142 36.93 7.37 -12.49
C PRO A 142 36.90 5.83 -12.52
N ALA A 143 35.72 5.25 -12.72
CA ALA A 143 35.49 3.81 -12.82
C ALA A 143 35.30 3.37 -14.29
N ALA A 144 35.48 2.07 -14.55
CA ALA A 144 35.22 1.44 -15.84
C ALA A 144 33.88 1.90 -16.44
N ALA A 145 33.87 2.09 -17.76
CA ALA A 145 32.79 2.78 -18.46
C ALA A 145 31.39 2.21 -18.20
N ASP A 146 31.25 0.89 -18.04
CA ASP A 146 29.96 0.24 -17.74
C ASP A 146 29.43 0.64 -16.34
N TRP A 147 30.30 0.90 -15.37
CA TRP A 147 29.90 1.35 -14.04
C TRP A 147 29.34 2.76 -14.02
N HIS A 148 29.78 3.63 -14.94
CA HIS A 148 29.15 4.93 -15.13
C HIS A 148 27.67 4.77 -15.50
N ASP A 149 27.37 3.89 -16.45
CA ASP A 149 26.00 3.63 -16.89
C ASP A 149 25.16 3.03 -15.76
N TYR A 150 25.72 2.14 -14.94
CA TYR A 150 25.01 1.54 -13.80
C TYR A 150 24.67 2.57 -12.72
N VAL A 151 25.62 3.44 -12.38
CA VAL A 151 25.44 4.53 -11.43
C VAL A 151 24.41 5.53 -11.95
N GLU A 152 24.51 5.91 -13.22
CA GLU A 152 23.55 6.81 -13.85
C GLU A 152 22.13 6.24 -13.83
N GLN A 153 21.97 4.96 -14.16
CA GLN A 153 20.68 4.31 -14.21
C GLN A 153 20.00 4.28 -12.83
N VAL A 154 20.70 3.78 -11.80
CA VAL A 154 20.16 3.77 -10.44
C VAL A 154 19.93 5.18 -9.92
N GLY A 155 20.85 6.12 -10.16
CA GLY A 155 20.68 7.51 -9.75
C GLY A 155 19.44 8.16 -10.37
N LYS A 156 19.16 7.91 -11.65
CA LYS A 156 17.92 8.34 -12.31
C LYS A 156 16.68 7.71 -11.70
N TYR A 157 16.71 6.44 -11.32
CA TYR A 157 15.60 5.78 -10.64
C TYR A 157 15.34 6.34 -9.26
N VAL A 158 16.38 6.52 -8.43
CA VAL A 158 16.26 7.11 -7.09
C VAL A 158 15.64 8.51 -7.18
N LYS A 159 16.13 9.35 -8.11
CA LYS A 159 15.56 10.68 -8.36
C LYS A 159 14.12 10.62 -8.82
N GLY A 160 13.81 9.75 -9.78
CA GLY A 160 12.46 9.59 -10.30
C GLY A 160 11.46 9.15 -9.22
N LEU A 161 11.86 8.21 -8.36
CA LEU A 161 11.02 7.71 -7.27
C LEU A 161 10.74 8.81 -6.26
N TRP A 162 11.75 9.63 -5.92
CA TRP A 162 11.56 10.81 -5.09
C TRP A 162 10.60 11.82 -5.72
N ASP A 163 10.79 12.17 -6.99
CA ASP A 163 9.95 13.15 -7.69
C ASP A 163 8.47 12.72 -7.71
N VAL A 164 8.19 11.42 -7.85
CA VAL A 164 6.83 10.85 -7.92
C VAL A 164 6.21 10.63 -6.54
N HIS A 165 6.94 10.01 -5.61
CA HIS A 165 6.38 9.54 -4.35
C HIS A 165 6.65 10.48 -3.16
N GLN A 166 7.60 11.41 -3.29
CA GLN A 166 8.05 12.31 -2.21
C GLN A 166 8.41 11.54 -0.91
N HIS A 167 8.84 10.29 -1.07
CA HIS A 167 9.24 9.40 0.01
C HIS A 167 10.71 9.03 -0.17
N PRO A 168 11.57 9.18 0.86
CA PRO A 168 12.98 8.87 0.73
C PRO A 168 13.15 7.37 0.54
N LEU A 169 13.91 6.96 -0.49
CA LEU A 169 14.22 5.55 -0.70
C LEU A 169 15.26 5.10 0.35
N PRO A 170 14.94 4.13 1.23
CA PRO A 170 15.85 3.61 2.24
C PRO A 170 17.04 2.83 1.68
N ARG A 171 16.83 2.00 0.65
CA ARG A 171 17.87 1.14 0.07
C ARG A 171 17.79 1.07 -1.44
N ALA A 172 18.97 1.07 -2.06
CA ALA A 172 19.16 0.77 -3.47
C ALA A 172 20.29 -0.24 -3.61
N VAL A 173 20.16 -1.16 -4.56
CA VAL A 173 21.11 -2.24 -4.79
C VAL A 173 21.46 -2.32 -6.27
N ILE A 174 22.75 -2.49 -6.57
CA ILE A 174 23.22 -2.95 -7.89
C ILE A 174 23.85 -4.33 -7.69
N THR A 175 23.48 -5.31 -8.50
CA THR A 175 23.98 -6.68 -8.35
C THR A 175 24.11 -7.41 -9.67
N SER A 176 25.15 -8.24 -9.81
CA SER A 176 25.24 -9.26 -10.87
C SER A 176 24.98 -10.67 -10.34
N GLY A 177 24.69 -10.82 -9.05
CA GLY A 177 24.69 -12.10 -8.35
C GLY A 177 26.08 -12.60 -7.94
N GLN A 178 27.16 -12.20 -8.63
CA GLN A 178 28.53 -12.44 -8.18
C GLN A 178 29.01 -11.39 -7.16
N TRP A 179 28.40 -10.22 -7.20
CA TRP A 179 28.64 -9.12 -6.28
C TRP A 179 27.36 -8.35 -6.08
N LEU A 180 27.27 -7.71 -4.92
CA LEU A 180 26.13 -6.91 -4.50
C LEU A 180 26.65 -5.63 -3.86
N VAL A 181 26.21 -4.49 -4.36
CA VAL A 181 26.50 -3.16 -3.80
C VAL A 181 25.22 -2.59 -3.23
N VAL A 182 25.16 -2.40 -1.91
CA VAL A 182 24.04 -1.76 -1.20
C VAL A 182 24.38 -0.31 -0.92
N PHE A 183 23.54 0.60 -1.39
CA PHE A 183 23.51 1.99 -0.94
C PHE A 183 22.55 2.10 0.24
N THR A 184 23.10 2.40 1.42
CA THR A 184 22.32 2.47 2.68
C THR A 184 21.63 3.81 2.88
N LYS A 185 22.04 4.85 2.16
CA LYS A 185 21.36 6.15 2.12
C LYS A 185 21.28 6.67 0.68
N PRO A 186 20.50 6.03 -0.22
CA PRO A 186 20.43 6.40 -1.64
C PRO A 186 20.14 7.88 -1.88
N MET A 187 19.25 8.49 -1.08
CA MET A 187 18.96 9.92 -1.16
C MET A 187 20.19 10.79 -0.94
N ALA A 188 20.99 10.45 0.08
CA ALA A 188 22.24 11.16 0.38
C ALA A 188 23.30 10.92 -0.68
N THR A 189 23.39 9.69 -1.20
CA THR A 189 24.36 9.31 -2.22
C THR A 189 24.08 9.98 -3.57
N PHE A 190 22.85 9.92 -4.09
CA PHE A 190 22.54 10.27 -5.47
C PHE A 190 21.91 11.65 -5.67
N ILE A 191 21.27 12.24 -4.65
CA ILE A 191 20.47 13.48 -4.82
C ILE A 191 21.01 14.65 -4.00
N ASN A 192 21.35 14.43 -2.73
CA ASN A 192 21.74 15.52 -1.82
C ASN A 192 23.03 16.22 -2.26
N ALA A 193 23.20 17.50 -1.93
CA ALA A 193 24.37 18.29 -2.33
C ALA A 193 25.70 17.89 -1.64
N TRP A 194 25.64 17.05 -0.60
CA TRP A 194 26.84 16.57 0.10
C TRP A 194 27.58 15.52 -0.72
N PRO A 195 28.92 15.38 -0.58
CA PRO A 195 29.65 14.32 -1.26
C PRO A 195 29.17 12.93 -0.83
N ALA A 196 29.07 12.00 -1.78
CA ALA A 196 28.79 10.59 -1.52
C ALA A 196 29.84 10.00 -0.56
N SER A 197 29.37 9.37 0.51
CA SER A 197 30.23 8.70 1.50
C SER A 197 30.42 7.23 1.15
N ALA A 198 31.66 6.75 1.20
CA ALA A 198 31.95 5.32 1.10
C ALA A 198 31.37 4.50 2.26
N GLU A 199 31.11 5.12 3.42
CA GLU A 199 30.47 4.45 4.56
C GLU A 199 29.02 4.04 4.29
N ASP A 200 28.34 4.77 3.39
CA ASP A 200 26.97 4.49 2.97
C ASP A 200 26.91 3.43 1.84
N ILE A 201 28.06 2.83 1.47
CA ILE A 201 28.20 1.85 0.39
C ILE A 201 28.72 0.52 0.98
N LYS A 202 27.85 -0.49 1.05
CA LYS A 202 28.22 -1.84 1.50
C LYS A 202 28.41 -2.77 0.31
N ILE A 203 29.48 -3.55 0.33
CA ILE A 203 29.88 -4.38 -0.80
C ILE A 203 29.99 -5.82 -0.31
N PHE A 204 29.32 -6.71 -1.00
CA PHE A 204 29.42 -8.15 -0.78
C PHE A 204 29.89 -8.80 -2.07
N ARG A 205 30.92 -9.63 -1.99
CA ARG A 205 31.33 -10.53 -3.08
C ARG A 205 30.75 -11.90 -2.79
N LYS A 206 30.48 -12.70 -3.81
CA LYS A 206 29.91 -14.04 -3.66
C LYS A 206 30.57 -14.90 -2.55
N PRO A 207 31.91 -14.93 -2.39
CA PRO A 207 32.55 -15.68 -1.29
C PRO A 207 32.12 -15.20 0.11
N ASP A 208 31.77 -13.91 0.23
CA ASP A 208 31.41 -13.25 1.48
C ASP A 208 29.91 -13.32 1.76
N PHE A 209 29.08 -13.83 0.85
CA PHE A 209 27.62 -13.84 1.05
C PHE A 209 27.22 -14.68 2.28
N ARG A 210 27.91 -15.80 2.51
CA ARG A 210 27.63 -16.68 3.66
C ARG A 210 28.03 -16.03 4.98
N THR A 211 29.23 -15.45 5.02
CA THR A 211 29.76 -14.80 6.23
C THR A 211 29.05 -13.48 6.51
N GLY A 212 28.65 -12.76 5.47
CA GLY A 212 27.89 -11.51 5.52
C GLY A 212 26.36 -11.67 5.55
N ALA A 213 25.84 -12.90 5.70
CA ALA A 213 24.40 -13.16 5.58
C ALA A 213 23.53 -12.35 6.57
N LEU A 214 23.96 -12.20 7.83
CA LEU A 214 23.22 -11.40 8.81
C LEU A 214 23.20 -9.91 8.43
N GLU A 215 24.32 -9.40 7.93
CA GLU A 215 24.41 -8.01 7.48
C GLU A 215 23.51 -7.81 6.25
N LEU A 216 23.54 -8.71 5.27
CA LEU A 216 22.65 -8.69 4.11
C LEU A 216 21.16 -8.71 4.52
N TYR A 217 20.78 -9.57 5.47
CA TYR A 217 19.41 -9.64 5.97
C TYR A 217 19.00 -8.32 6.63
N SER A 218 19.80 -7.79 7.57
CA SER A 218 19.49 -6.52 8.24
C SER A 218 19.47 -5.31 7.30
N LEU A 219 20.20 -5.38 6.18
CA LEU A 219 20.21 -4.31 5.18
C LEU A 219 19.02 -4.37 4.22
N LEU A 220 18.52 -5.57 3.87
CA LEU A 220 17.65 -5.77 2.70
C LEU A 220 16.32 -6.49 3.00
N SER A 221 16.16 -7.10 4.18
CA SER A 221 14.94 -7.85 4.48
C SER A 221 13.75 -6.91 4.60
N LYS A 222 12.58 -7.42 4.20
CA LYS A 222 11.32 -6.69 4.36
C LYS A 222 11.11 -6.29 5.83
N ALA A 223 11.38 -7.20 6.77
CA ALA A 223 11.24 -6.94 8.20
C ALA A 223 12.14 -5.80 8.72
N SER A 224 13.33 -5.62 8.13
CA SER A 224 14.25 -4.54 8.51
C SER A 224 13.91 -3.20 7.85
N LEU A 225 13.30 -3.24 6.66
CA LEU A 225 13.01 -2.04 5.85
C LEU A 225 11.59 -1.52 6.01
N CYS A 226 10.66 -2.38 6.43
CA CYS A 226 9.26 -2.05 6.65
C CYS A 226 8.92 -2.24 8.12
N VAL A 227 8.33 -1.23 8.74
CA VAL A 227 7.66 -1.42 10.03
C VAL A 227 6.36 -2.18 9.76
N GLU A 228 6.33 -3.48 10.05
CA GLU A 228 5.07 -4.22 10.03
C GLU A 228 4.20 -3.76 11.21
N THR A 229 3.14 -3.05 10.89
CA THR A 229 2.13 -2.65 11.86
C THR A 229 1.01 -3.68 11.87
N PRO A 230 0.55 -4.14 13.04
CA PRO A 230 -0.62 -5.00 13.10
C PRO A 230 -1.83 -4.29 12.48
N TYR A 231 -2.81 -5.06 12.00
CA TYR A 231 -4.00 -4.51 11.32
C TYR A 231 -4.72 -3.43 12.15
N TYR A 232 -4.73 -3.59 13.47
CA TYR A 232 -5.05 -2.54 14.43
C TYR A 232 -4.18 -2.66 15.68
N ILE A 233 -4.08 -1.56 16.42
CA ILE A 233 -3.52 -1.49 17.77
C ILE A 233 -4.57 -0.95 18.73
N ARG A 234 -4.41 -1.21 20.02
CA ARG A 234 -5.21 -0.55 21.06
C ARG A 234 -4.61 0.80 21.41
N ALA A 235 -5.42 1.69 21.99
CA ALA A 235 -4.95 2.99 22.48
C ALA A 235 -3.75 2.83 23.43
N THR A 236 -3.78 1.86 24.34
CA THR A 236 -2.69 1.57 25.29
C THR A 236 -1.40 1.03 24.64
N GLN A 237 -1.44 0.66 23.36
CA GLN A 237 -0.29 0.16 22.62
C GLN A 237 0.33 1.23 21.71
N VAL A 238 -0.29 2.41 21.59
CA VAL A 238 0.10 3.43 20.60
C VAL A 238 1.58 3.84 20.71
N ARG A 239 2.10 3.98 21.94
CA ARG A 239 3.51 4.33 22.18
C ARG A 239 4.52 3.27 21.76
N ASN A 240 4.09 2.02 21.53
CA ASN A 240 4.97 0.97 21.01
C ASN A 240 5.24 1.14 19.52
N TYR A 241 4.40 1.92 18.82
CA TYR A 241 4.44 2.05 17.36
C TYR A 241 4.63 3.49 16.87
N THR A 242 4.49 4.49 17.73
CA THR A 242 4.77 5.89 17.37
C THR A 242 5.15 6.72 18.59
N THR A 243 5.87 7.81 18.37
CA THR A 243 6.06 8.87 19.35
C THR A 243 5.09 10.02 19.08
N PRO A 244 4.85 10.91 20.07
CA PRO A 244 4.01 12.10 19.88
C PRO A 244 4.45 12.96 18.70
N GLU A 245 5.76 13.20 18.55
CA GLU A 245 6.34 14.08 17.53
C GLU A 245 6.28 13.47 16.13
N ALA A 246 6.13 12.15 16.04
CA ALA A 246 6.00 11.46 14.78
C ALA A 246 4.57 11.50 14.22
N VAL A 247 3.55 11.79 15.04
CA VAL A 247 2.15 11.90 14.58
C VAL A 247 1.95 13.25 13.91
N VAL A 248 1.66 13.23 12.62
CA VAL A 248 1.41 14.45 11.82
C VAL A 248 -0.06 14.70 11.58
N ASP A 249 -0.89 13.66 11.66
CA ASP A 249 -2.33 13.78 11.46
C ASP A 249 -3.13 12.69 12.20
N CYS A 250 -4.40 12.96 12.44
CA CYS A 250 -5.37 12.07 13.06
C CYS A 250 -6.70 12.15 12.31
N PHE A 251 -7.36 11.02 12.11
CA PHE A 251 -8.67 10.95 11.47
C PHE A 251 -9.59 10.03 12.26
N HIS A 252 -10.87 10.40 12.39
CA HIS A 252 -11.87 9.40 12.72
C HIS A 252 -11.98 8.38 11.59
N ALA A 253 -12.25 7.15 12.00
CA ALA A 253 -12.52 6.05 11.12
C ALA A 253 -13.56 5.12 11.73
N LEU A 254 -14.07 4.20 10.93
CA LEU A 254 -14.95 3.13 11.36
C LEU A 254 -14.39 1.79 10.88
N HIS A 255 -14.21 0.86 11.79
CA HIS A 255 -14.07 -0.54 11.44
C HIS A 255 -15.49 -1.12 11.29
N VAL A 256 -15.81 -1.63 10.10
CA VAL A 256 -17.15 -2.11 9.75
C VAL A 256 -17.07 -3.57 9.36
N SER A 257 -17.93 -4.38 9.98
CA SER A 257 -18.17 -5.78 9.61
C SER A 257 -19.56 -5.92 9.02
N TYR A 258 -19.68 -6.62 7.90
CA TYR A 258 -20.95 -6.98 7.28
C TYR A 258 -21.19 -8.47 7.40
N GLU A 259 -22.32 -8.84 7.98
CA GLU A 259 -22.67 -10.23 8.26
C GLU A 259 -24.00 -10.61 7.62
N ALA A 260 -24.07 -11.84 7.08
CA ALA A 260 -25.33 -12.46 6.72
C ALA A 260 -25.93 -13.16 7.95
N SER A 261 -26.73 -12.44 8.71
CA SER A 261 -27.34 -12.92 9.95
C SER A 261 -28.56 -13.81 9.70
N GLY A 262 -28.71 -14.85 10.54
CA GLY A 262 -29.80 -15.81 10.49
C GLY A 262 -29.39 -17.20 10.00
N SER A 263 -30.36 -18.12 9.98
CA SER A 263 -30.14 -19.51 9.53
C SER A 263 -29.94 -19.59 8.01
N PRO A 264 -29.04 -20.45 7.50
CA PRO A 264 -28.91 -20.70 6.07
C PRO A 264 -30.16 -21.34 5.44
N VAL A 265 -31.08 -21.86 6.25
CA VAL A 265 -32.36 -22.46 5.80
C VAL A 265 -33.44 -21.39 5.56
N PHE A 266 -33.29 -20.21 6.15
CA PHE A 266 -34.24 -19.09 6.01
C PHE A 266 -33.57 -17.91 5.28
N ILE A 267 -34.38 -16.90 4.93
CA ILE A 267 -33.84 -15.67 4.34
C ILE A 267 -32.96 -14.98 5.38
N ARG A 268 -31.66 -14.96 5.12
CA ARG A 268 -30.67 -14.21 5.91
C ARG A 268 -30.79 -12.72 5.65
N ARG A 269 -30.54 -11.93 6.69
CA ARG A 269 -30.59 -10.47 6.63
C ARG A 269 -29.19 -9.88 6.80
N PRO A 270 -28.89 -8.77 6.12
CA PRO A 270 -27.67 -8.04 6.36
C PRO A 270 -27.66 -7.49 7.78
N ARG A 271 -26.54 -7.64 8.47
CA ARG A 271 -26.24 -7.03 9.76
C ARG A 271 -24.94 -6.25 9.60
N ILE A 272 -24.97 -4.95 9.91
CA ILE A 272 -23.80 -4.08 9.80
C ILE A 272 -23.36 -3.72 11.21
N LEU A 273 -22.16 -4.14 11.57
CA LEU A 273 -21.56 -3.86 12.86
C LEU A 273 -20.52 -2.75 12.70
N VAL A 274 -20.66 -1.71 13.51
CA VAL A 274 -19.81 -0.52 13.49
C VAL A 274 -18.97 -0.50 14.76
N TYR A 275 -17.67 -0.29 14.59
CA TYR A 275 -16.72 -0.09 15.67
C TYR A 275 -15.98 1.21 15.41
N PRO A 276 -16.07 2.20 16.32
CA PRO A 276 -15.29 3.42 16.21
C PRO A 276 -13.79 3.12 16.18
N ALA A 277 -13.09 3.79 15.27
CA ALA A 277 -11.66 3.68 15.09
C ALA A 277 -11.04 5.08 14.94
N LEU A 278 -9.72 5.14 15.09
CA LEU A 278 -8.92 6.27 14.66
C LEU A 278 -7.85 5.78 13.71
N VAL A 279 -7.41 6.66 12.82
CA VAL A 279 -6.21 6.43 12.03
C VAL A 279 -5.24 7.57 12.31
N LEU A 280 -4.06 7.22 12.81
CA LEU A 280 -2.96 8.16 13.03
C LEU A 280 -2.01 8.09 11.83
N GLN A 281 -1.69 9.23 11.25
CA GLN A 281 -0.67 9.35 10.23
C GLN A 281 0.66 9.73 10.86
N ARG A 282 1.70 8.99 10.54
CA ARG A 282 3.07 9.29 10.93
C ARG A 282 3.79 10.16 9.89
N ASN A 283 4.86 10.83 10.30
CA ASN A 283 5.72 11.65 9.44
C ASN A 283 6.43 10.87 8.32
N ASP A 284 6.55 9.54 8.45
CA ASP A 284 7.03 8.63 7.41
C ASP A 284 5.90 8.08 6.52
N GLY A 285 4.68 8.59 6.68
CA GLY A 285 3.51 8.20 5.90
C GLY A 285 2.81 6.94 6.40
N ALA A 286 3.33 6.24 7.41
CA ALA A 286 2.67 5.06 7.96
C ALA A 286 1.31 5.41 8.59
N LEU A 287 0.32 4.54 8.37
CA LEU A 287 -1.06 4.70 8.87
C LEU A 287 -1.34 3.67 9.96
N LEU A 288 -1.49 4.14 11.20
CA LEU A 288 -1.79 3.30 12.36
C LEU A 288 -3.29 3.33 12.66
N THR A 289 -3.97 2.19 12.49
CA THR A 289 -5.37 2.04 12.91
C THR A 289 -5.42 1.76 14.41
N VAL A 290 -6.04 2.65 15.17
CA VAL A 290 -6.33 2.47 16.60
C VAL A 290 -7.78 2.04 16.76
N LEU A 291 -8.00 0.93 17.45
CA LEU A 291 -9.31 0.35 17.73
C LEU A 291 -9.31 -0.21 19.15
N GLU A 292 -10.40 -0.01 19.89
CA GLU A 292 -10.61 -0.68 21.16
C GLU A 292 -11.47 -1.93 20.96
N ARG A 293 -11.26 -2.92 21.83
CA ARG A 293 -12.20 -4.05 21.91
C ARG A 293 -13.44 -3.58 22.65
N SER A 294 -14.52 -3.44 21.92
CA SER A 294 -15.85 -3.16 22.47
C SER A 294 -16.88 -4.11 21.88
N ASP A 295 -18.06 -4.13 22.48
CA ASP A 295 -19.22 -4.70 21.82
C ASP A 295 -19.51 -3.93 20.52
N PRO A 296 -20.01 -4.62 19.47
CA PRO A 296 -20.38 -3.97 18.23
C PRO A 296 -21.57 -3.02 18.42
N LEU A 297 -21.49 -1.85 17.78
CA LEU A 297 -22.65 -0.97 17.60
C LEU A 297 -23.36 -1.40 16.31
N GLU A 298 -24.48 -2.11 16.46
CA GLU A 298 -25.25 -2.59 15.31
C GLU A 298 -26.03 -1.44 14.67
N LEU A 299 -25.70 -1.14 13.41
CA LEU A 299 -26.45 -0.17 12.62
C LEU A 299 -27.87 -0.69 12.45
N SER A 300 -28.82 -0.01 13.07
CA SER A 300 -30.24 -0.35 13.01
C SER A 300 -31.10 0.89 13.17
N TYR A 301 -32.19 0.97 12.42
CA TYR A 301 -33.22 1.95 12.74
C TYR A 301 -33.93 1.53 14.02
N GLN A 302 -33.92 2.40 15.01
CA GLN A 302 -34.67 2.21 16.24
C GLN A 302 -36.00 2.96 16.14
N ARG A 303 -37.05 2.44 16.79
CA ARG A 303 -38.29 3.20 16.99
C ARG A 303 -38.09 4.15 18.17
N GLY A 304 -38.45 5.41 18.01
CA GLY A 304 -38.55 6.33 19.14
C GLY A 304 -39.53 5.77 20.19
N ILE A 305 -39.26 6.01 21.46
CA ILE A 305 -40.19 5.63 22.55
C ILE A 305 -41.52 6.40 22.41
N ASP A 306 -41.45 7.63 21.90
CA ASP A 306 -42.58 8.55 21.74
C ASP A 306 -43.02 8.77 20.28
N ASP A 307 -42.26 8.26 19.30
CA ASP A 307 -42.51 8.43 17.87
C ASP A 307 -42.42 7.08 17.14
N LEU A 308 -43.44 6.78 16.32
CA LEU A 308 -43.49 5.57 15.51
C LEU A 308 -42.55 5.65 14.30
N GLU A 309 -41.96 6.82 14.04
CA GLU A 309 -40.93 7.01 13.02
C GLU A 309 -39.62 6.29 13.38
N LEU A 310 -39.03 5.66 12.36
CA LEU A 310 -37.76 4.95 12.44
C LEU A 310 -36.63 5.97 12.38
N ALA A 311 -35.78 6.00 13.41
CA ALA A 311 -34.68 6.96 13.59
C ALA A 311 -33.31 6.25 13.64
N LEU A 312 -32.27 6.87 13.08
CA LEU A 312 -30.86 6.43 13.24
C LEU A 312 -30.11 7.27 14.28
N GLU A 313 -30.72 8.36 14.75
CA GLU A 313 -30.18 9.32 15.70
C GLU A 313 -29.59 8.68 16.96
N PRO A 314 -30.25 7.69 17.61
CA PRO A 314 -29.66 7.02 18.78
C PRO A 314 -28.33 6.32 18.45
N HIS A 315 -28.28 5.60 17.33
CA HIS A 315 -27.06 4.94 16.84
C HIS A 315 -25.94 5.95 16.55
N PHE A 316 -26.25 7.08 15.92
CA PHE A 316 -25.26 8.13 15.70
C PHE A 316 -24.69 8.70 17.01
N GLY A 317 -25.54 8.87 18.03
CA GLY A 317 -25.10 9.29 19.37
C GLY A 317 -24.15 8.29 20.02
N GLU A 318 -24.48 6.98 19.96
CA GLU A 318 -23.63 5.91 20.51
C GLU A 318 -22.27 5.86 19.80
N VAL A 319 -22.25 5.91 18.47
CA VAL A 319 -21.01 5.90 17.68
C VAL A 319 -20.17 7.15 17.98
N ALA A 320 -20.78 8.33 18.05
CA ALA A 320 -20.07 9.57 18.34
C ALA A 320 -19.44 9.57 19.75
N ALA A 321 -20.18 9.13 20.76
CA ALA A 321 -19.69 9.04 22.13
C ALA A 321 -18.50 8.06 22.24
N ALA A 322 -18.60 6.89 21.60
CA ALA A 322 -17.55 5.90 21.61
C ALA A 322 -16.32 6.31 20.78
N ALA A 323 -16.52 7.03 19.66
CA ALA A 323 -15.43 7.63 18.88
C ALA A 323 -14.66 8.68 19.69
N GLU A 324 -15.37 9.55 20.43
CA GLU A 324 -14.70 10.56 21.25
C GLU A 324 -13.95 9.98 22.46
N ALA A 325 -14.54 8.96 23.10
CA ALA A 325 -13.85 8.24 24.17
C ALA A 325 -12.53 7.62 23.67
N LEU A 326 -12.52 7.09 22.43
CA LEU A 326 -11.31 6.56 21.79
C LEU A 326 -10.29 7.65 21.47
N LEU A 327 -10.73 8.80 20.93
CA LEU A 327 -9.89 9.96 20.63
C LEU A 327 -9.19 10.47 21.89
N THR A 328 -9.98 10.75 22.92
CA THR A 328 -9.49 11.23 24.22
C THR A 328 -8.47 10.26 24.79
N ARG A 329 -8.81 8.96 24.88
CA ARG A 329 -7.90 7.95 25.45
C ARG A 329 -6.61 7.82 24.64
N THR A 330 -6.69 7.83 23.31
CA THR A 330 -5.49 7.73 22.46
C THR A 330 -4.60 8.96 22.64
N GLY A 331 -5.20 10.15 22.73
CA GLY A 331 -4.51 11.40 23.05
C GLY A 331 -3.83 11.36 24.42
N GLU A 332 -4.52 10.89 25.46
CA GLU A 332 -3.95 10.69 26.81
C GLU A 332 -2.75 9.74 26.77
N GLN A 333 -2.85 8.62 26.04
CA GLN A 333 -1.74 7.69 25.91
C GLN A 333 -0.55 8.35 25.23
N LEU A 334 -0.74 9.21 24.22
CA LEU A 334 0.33 9.96 23.57
C LEU A 334 0.79 11.19 24.37
N GLY A 335 0.00 11.67 25.32
CA GLY A 335 0.22 12.98 25.95
C GLY A 335 0.03 14.13 24.94
N LEU A 336 -0.89 13.95 23.99
CA LEU A 336 -1.23 14.93 22.96
C LEU A 336 -2.74 15.18 22.97
N GLU A 337 -3.14 16.41 22.65
CA GLU A 337 -4.50 16.68 22.23
C GLU A 337 -4.64 16.31 20.75
N LEU A 338 -5.39 15.26 20.44
CA LEU A 338 -5.64 14.84 19.07
C LEU A 338 -6.82 15.61 18.50
N GLN A 339 -6.65 16.15 17.31
CA GLN A 339 -7.68 16.88 16.57
C GLN A 339 -7.87 16.18 15.22
N PRO A 340 -9.05 15.58 14.94
CA PRO A 340 -9.29 14.93 13.67
C PRO A 340 -9.27 15.93 12.50
N SER A 341 -8.56 15.59 11.43
CA SER A 341 -8.48 16.40 10.21
C SER A 341 -9.57 16.08 9.21
N ALA A 342 -9.73 16.96 8.22
CA ALA A 342 -10.79 16.83 7.24
C ALA A 342 -10.58 15.58 6.37
N LEU A 343 -11.68 15.05 5.84
CA LEU A 343 -11.64 13.87 4.97
C LEU A 343 -10.78 14.08 3.71
N ASP A 344 -10.73 15.33 3.22
CA ASP A 344 -9.95 15.71 2.04
C ASP A 344 -8.44 15.69 2.29
N ASP A 345 -8.01 15.87 3.55
CA ASP A 345 -6.59 15.86 3.95
C ASP A 345 -6.02 14.43 4.02
N PHE A 346 -6.87 13.41 4.17
CA PHE A 346 -6.41 12.02 4.20
C PHE A 346 -5.72 11.64 2.88
N PRO A 347 -4.48 11.12 2.91
CA PRO A 347 -3.69 10.85 1.70
C PRO A 347 -4.26 9.74 0.81
N GLY A 348 -5.10 8.87 1.37
CA GLY A 348 -5.67 7.72 0.68
C GLY A 348 -4.92 6.42 0.99
N TYR A 349 -5.65 5.32 1.03
CA TYR A 349 -5.05 3.99 1.00
C TYR A 349 -4.59 3.64 -0.42
N PRO A 350 -3.62 2.72 -0.57
CA PRO A 350 -3.18 2.23 -1.87
C PRO A 350 -4.35 1.77 -2.75
N ILE A 351 -4.41 2.30 -3.98
CA ILE A 351 -5.47 1.99 -4.95
C ILE A 351 -4.98 0.84 -5.84
N ASN A 352 -5.84 -0.17 -6.05
CA ASN A 352 -5.60 -1.13 -7.12
C ASN A 352 -6.06 -0.51 -8.45
N THR A 353 -5.09 -0.03 -9.26
CA THR A 353 -5.33 0.68 -10.51
C THR A 353 -6.12 -0.13 -11.55
N ASN A 354 -6.21 -1.46 -11.41
CA ASN A 354 -7.01 -2.28 -12.32
C ASN A 354 -8.51 -2.22 -12.01
N VAL A 355 -8.90 -2.00 -10.76
CA VAL A 355 -10.30 -2.05 -10.29
C VAL A 355 -10.89 -0.65 -10.05
N ASP A 356 -10.06 0.30 -9.61
CA ASP A 356 -10.49 1.62 -9.13
C ASP A 356 -10.07 2.75 -10.09
N ARG A 357 -10.21 2.52 -11.40
CA ARG A 357 -9.67 3.40 -12.48
C ARG A 357 -10.11 4.86 -12.42
N VAL A 358 -11.21 5.17 -11.73
CA VAL A 358 -11.81 6.52 -11.67
C VAL A 358 -11.52 7.23 -10.33
N LYS A 359 -11.07 6.51 -9.31
CA LYS A 359 -10.85 7.09 -7.98
C LYS A 359 -9.49 7.78 -7.90
N SER A 360 -9.47 9.00 -7.37
CA SER A 360 -8.22 9.73 -7.08
C SER A 360 -7.55 9.23 -5.80
N LYS A 361 -8.34 8.77 -4.81
CA LYS A 361 -7.88 8.17 -3.55
C LYS A 361 -8.87 7.10 -3.04
N SER A 362 -8.35 6.08 -2.35
CA SER A 362 -9.18 5.12 -1.63
C SER A 362 -9.36 5.56 -0.17
N LEU A 363 -10.60 5.60 0.31
CA LEU A 363 -10.92 5.89 1.72
C LEU A 363 -11.21 4.63 2.53
N ILE A 364 -11.04 3.46 1.90
CA ILE A 364 -11.44 2.17 2.44
C ILE A 364 -10.23 1.24 2.41
N LYS A 365 -9.82 0.77 3.59
CA LYS A 365 -8.87 -0.35 3.72
C LYS A 365 -9.67 -1.62 3.90
N ARG A 366 -9.44 -2.61 3.03
CA ARG A 366 -10.02 -3.94 3.17
C ARG A 366 -9.21 -4.76 4.16
N HIS A 367 -9.89 -5.58 4.95
CA HIS A 367 -9.20 -6.59 5.72
C HIS A 367 -8.57 -7.62 4.76
N ALA A 368 -7.35 -8.07 5.07
CA ALA A 368 -6.58 -8.92 4.16
C ALA A 368 -7.21 -10.31 3.93
N ILE A 369 -7.84 -10.85 4.97
CA ILE A 369 -8.42 -12.20 4.99
C ILE A 369 -9.96 -12.16 4.94
N GLU A 370 -10.60 -11.40 5.82
CA GLU A 370 -12.06 -11.25 5.88
C GLU A 370 -12.61 -10.30 4.79
N PRO A 371 -13.33 -10.79 3.78
CA PRO A 371 -13.72 -9.98 2.62
C PRO A 371 -14.80 -8.93 2.93
N ASP A 372 -15.62 -9.18 3.97
CA ASP A 372 -16.73 -8.34 4.40
C ASP A 372 -16.39 -7.48 5.63
N VAL A 373 -15.09 -7.19 5.82
CA VAL A 373 -14.57 -6.35 6.90
C VAL A 373 -13.68 -5.24 6.33
N TRP A 374 -13.90 -4.01 6.79
CA TRP A 374 -13.25 -2.81 6.26
C TRP A 374 -12.95 -1.79 7.35
N VAL A 375 -11.94 -0.94 7.10
CA VAL A 375 -11.75 0.33 7.82
C VAL A 375 -12.08 1.47 6.86
N LEU A 376 -12.98 2.35 7.28
CA LEU A 376 -13.48 3.50 6.52
C LEU A 376 -12.99 4.77 7.17
N ILE A 377 -12.29 5.63 6.44
CA ILE A 377 -11.91 6.95 6.95
C ILE A 377 -13.11 7.88 6.90
N THR A 378 -13.39 8.59 7.99
CA THR A 378 -14.51 9.55 8.08
C THR A 378 -14.03 10.97 8.38
N GLY A 379 -12.72 11.18 8.58
CA GLY A 379 -12.12 12.50 8.78
C GLY A 379 -12.56 13.11 10.12
N GLN A 380 -13.27 14.24 10.06
CA GLN A 380 -13.87 14.87 11.24
C GLN A 380 -15.21 14.25 11.65
N ALA A 381 -15.91 13.58 10.73
CA ALA A 381 -17.17 12.94 11.05
C ALA A 381 -16.90 11.61 11.78
N THR A 382 -17.78 11.23 12.69
CA THR A 382 -17.70 9.95 13.40
C THR A 382 -18.41 8.80 12.67
N HIS A 383 -19.17 9.11 11.60
CA HIS A 383 -19.88 8.12 10.80
C HIS A 383 -19.82 8.39 9.29
N PHE A 384 -19.89 7.34 8.48
CA PHE A 384 -19.93 7.43 7.01
C PHE A 384 -21.33 7.80 6.46
N LEU A 385 -22.34 7.82 7.33
CA LEU A 385 -23.72 8.17 7.02
C LEU A 385 -24.02 9.51 7.69
N LYS A 386 -24.86 10.30 7.05
CA LYS A 386 -25.40 11.53 7.61
C LYS A 386 -26.71 11.22 8.34
N PRO A 387 -27.12 12.00 9.35
CA PRO A 387 -28.42 11.84 9.99
C PRO A 387 -29.60 11.86 9.00
N ALA A 388 -29.52 12.77 8.03
CA ALA A 388 -30.48 12.89 6.96
C ALA A 388 -29.79 13.19 5.62
N PRO A 389 -30.45 12.92 4.49
CA PRO A 389 -30.00 13.37 3.17
C PRO A 389 -29.92 14.89 3.08
N ASP A 390 -28.90 15.42 2.39
CA ASP A 390 -28.76 16.88 2.20
C ASP A 390 -29.91 17.53 1.40
N VAL A 391 -30.70 16.73 0.68
CA VAL A 391 -31.78 17.20 -0.20
C VAL A 391 -33.00 16.31 -0.03
N ALA A 392 -34.19 16.91 -0.09
CA ALA A 392 -35.45 16.17 -0.17
C ALA A 392 -35.55 15.52 -1.55
N CYS A 393 -35.35 14.20 -1.60
CA CYS A 393 -35.22 13.46 -2.85
C CYS A 393 -36.38 12.47 -3.03
N GLY A 394 -37.16 12.63 -4.10
CA GLY A 394 -38.25 11.72 -4.45
C GLY A 394 -37.76 10.31 -4.83
N TYR A 395 -36.48 10.15 -5.16
CA TYR A 395 -35.91 8.87 -5.60
C TYR A 395 -35.61 7.89 -4.46
N HIS A 396 -35.96 8.22 -3.22
CA HIS A 396 -35.99 7.25 -2.12
C HIS A 396 -37.18 6.28 -2.25
N ARG A 397 -38.17 6.64 -3.07
CA ARG A 397 -39.35 5.82 -3.41
C ARG A 397 -39.21 5.25 -4.81
N TRP A 398 -39.25 3.93 -4.91
CA TRP A 398 -39.22 3.21 -6.17
C TRP A 398 -40.41 3.57 -7.06
N SER A 399 -41.59 3.74 -6.48
CA SER A 399 -42.80 4.13 -7.21
C SER A 399 -42.66 5.49 -7.92
N ALA A 400 -42.01 6.46 -7.27
CA ALA A 400 -41.72 7.77 -7.86
C ALA A 400 -40.70 7.66 -9.00
N CYS A 401 -39.63 6.88 -8.82
CA CYS A 401 -38.69 6.59 -9.91
C CYS A 401 -39.35 5.88 -11.09
N HIS A 402 -40.25 4.91 -10.81
CA HIS A 402 -40.90 4.09 -11.83
C HIS A 402 -41.85 4.93 -12.68
N ALA A 403 -42.62 5.83 -12.05
CA ALA A 403 -43.45 6.80 -12.75
C ALA A 403 -42.63 7.71 -13.68
N ALA A 404 -41.35 7.96 -13.35
CA ALA A 404 -40.42 8.73 -14.17
C ALA A 404 -39.62 7.89 -15.19
N GLY A 405 -39.79 6.56 -15.23
CA GLY A 405 -39.01 5.67 -16.10
C GLY A 405 -37.55 5.45 -15.66
N GLU A 406 -37.20 5.85 -14.44
CA GLU A 406 -35.82 5.89 -13.92
C GLU A 406 -35.60 4.89 -12.77
N ALA A 407 -36.56 3.99 -12.51
CA ALA A 407 -36.47 3.02 -11.43
C ALA A 407 -35.46 1.90 -11.70
N ILE A 408 -34.77 1.47 -10.64
CA ILE A 408 -33.95 0.27 -10.67
C ILE A 408 -34.84 -0.97 -10.62
N GLY A 409 -34.72 -1.84 -11.61
CA GLY A 409 -35.43 -3.12 -11.66
C GLY A 409 -36.95 -2.98 -11.77
N THR A 410 -37.67 -4.08 -11.54
CA THR A 410 -39.12 -4.18 -11.74
C THR A 410 -39.94 -4.06 -10.45
N THR A 411 -39.30 -4.07 -9.28
CA THR A 411 -39.96 -4.00 -7.98
C THR A 411 -39.16 -3.20 -6.95
N ALA A 412 -39.87 -2.65 -5.96
CA ALA A 412 -39.29 -1.98 -4.81
C ALA A 412 -38.51 -2.95 -3.90
N VAL A 413 -37.46 -2.45 -3.23
CA VAL A 413 -36.73 -3.21 -2.21
C VAL A 413 -37.53 -3.18 -0.92
N SER A 414 -38.43 -4.14 -0.72
CA SER A 414 -39.30 -4.21 0.46
C SER A 414 -38.63 -4.79 1.71
N MET A 415 -37.47 -5.44 1.56
CA MET A 415 -36.71 -6.03 2.65
C MET A 415 -35.20 -5.95 2.40
N PRO A 416 -34.36 -5.87 3.44
CA PRO A 416 -32.92 -5.87 3.29
C PRO A 416 -32.39 -7.15 2.61
N GLN A 417 -31.36 -7.02 1.77
CA GLN A 417 -30.81 -8.07 0.91
C GLN A 417 -29.29 -8.24 1.08
N ILE A 418 -28.85 -9.50 1.25
CA ILE A 418 -27.43 -9.86 1.35
C ILE A 418 -26.74 -10.12 0.01
N ALA A 419 -27.53 -10.43 -1.02
CA ALA A 419 -27.06 -10.76 -2.36
C ALA A 419 -27.22 -9.56 -3.29
N ARG A 420 -26.52 -9.55 -4.43
CA ARG A 420 -26.54 -8.41 -5.34
C ARG A 420 -27.94 -8.14 -5.90
N PRO A 421 -28.41 -6.88 -5.86
CA PRO A 421 -27.73 -5.74 -5.25
C PRO A 421 -27.82 -5.78 -3.72
N ARG A 422 -26.68 -5.71 -3.02
CA ARG A 422 -26.67 -5.59 -1.55
C ARG A 422 -27.45 -4.33 -1.16
N SER A 423 -28.40 -4.47 -0.25
CA SER A 423 -29.25 -3.36 0.20
C SER A 423 -29.57 -3.56 1.66
N PHE A 424 -29.04 -2.72 2.53
CA PHE A 424 -29.43 -2.64 3.93
C PHE A 424 -30.69 -1.79 4.07
N PHE A 425 -30.73 -0.64 3.36
CA PHE A 425 -31.88 0.25 3.36
C PHE A 425 -32.97 -0.20 2.39
N THR A 426 -34.22 -0.14 2.83
CA THR A 426 -35.41 -0.50 2.04
C THR A 426 -36.06 0.72 1.42
N ASP A 427 -36.97 0.47 0.48
CA ASP A 427 -37.77 1.51 -0.16
C ASP A 427 -38.44 2.44 0.86
N ASP A 428 -38.57 3.71 0.48
CA ASP A 428 -39.13 4.80 1.30
C ASP A 428 -38.28 5.24 2.50
N GLN A 429 -37.18 4.53 2.83
CA GLN A 429 -36.26 5.00 3.86
C GLN A 429 -35.39 6.17 3.34
N PRO A 430 -35.07 7.17 4.19
CA PRO A 430 -34.27 8.33 3.78
C PRO A 430 -32.90 7.99 3.19
N HIS A 431 -32.34 6.85 3.58
CA HIS A 431 -31.02 6.39 3.15
C HIS A 431 -31.07 5.51 1.89
N HIS A 432 -32.25 5.20 1.34
CA HIS A 432 -32.40 4.38 0.16
C HIS A 432 -32.38 5.20 -1.13
N CYS A 433 -31.94 4.61 -2.25
CA CYS A 433 -32.01 5.20 -3.57
C CYS A 433 -32.45 4.16 -4.61
N ALA A 434 -33.55 4.47 -5.29
CA ALA A 434 -34.17 3.62 -6.30
C ALA A 434 -33.85 4.05 -7.76
N HIS A 435 -32.94 5.02 -7.98
CA HIS A 435 -32.66 5.59 -9.32
C HIS A 435 -31.61 4.80 -10.13
N GLN A 436 -31.97 4.30 -11.32
CA GLN A 436 -31.14 3.43 -12.16
C GLN A 436 -29.93 4.13 -12.74
N GLY A 437 -30.13 5.30 -13.37
CA GLY A 437 -28.99 6.09 -13.86
C GLY A 437 -27.95 6.43 -12.79
N LEU A 438 -28.35 6.62 -11.52
CA LEU A 438 -27.39 6.82 -10.44
C LEU A 438 -26.66 5.53 -10.07
N LYS A 439 -27.34 4.38 -10.05
CA LYS A 439 -26.71 3.07 -9.84
C LYS A 439 -25.62 2.81 -10.87
N ASP A 440 -25.90 3.06 -12.15
CA ASP A 440 -24.95 2.80 -13.23
C ASP A 440 -23.73 3.73 -13.12
N ARG A 441 -23.95 5.01 -12.78
CA ARG A 441 -22.86 5.97 -12.58
C ARG A 441 -21.96 5.67 -11.37
N ARG A 442 -22.42 4.87 -10.40
CA ARG A 442 -21.62 4.50 -9.20
C ARG A 442 -20.52 3.50 -9.51
N GLU A 443 -20.64 2.73 -10.59
CA GLU A 443 -19.68 1.69 -10.94
C GLU A 443 -18.27 2.28 -11.09
N GLY A 444 -17.31 1.73 -10.37
CA GLY A 444 -15.92 2.21 -10.32
C GLY A 444 -15.69 3.54 -9.57
N ARG A 445 -16.74 4.22 -9.10
CA ARG A 445 -16.65 5.53 -8.40
C ARG A 445 -16.95 5.46 -6.92
N CYS A 446 -18.00 4.72 -6.57
CA CYS A 446 -18.46 4.65 -5.18
C CYS A 446 -17.36 4.05 -4.28
N GLN A 447 -17.16 4.67 -3.12
CA GLN A 447 -16.22 4.15 -2.10
C GLN A 447 -16.78 2.91 -1.40
N ILE A 448 -18.10 2.87 -1.14
CA ILE A 448 -18.75 1.83 -0.32
C ILE A 448 -19.82 0.98 -1.03
N PRO A 449 -19.67 0.60 -2.32
CA PRO A 449 -20.65 -0.26 -2.99
C PRO A 449 -20.68 -1.67 -2.40
N LEU A 450 -19.66 -2.04 -1.61
CA LEU A 450 -19.55 -3.33 -0.93
C LEU A 450 -20.47 -3.44 0.29
N ILE A 451 -20.81 -2.30 0.90
CA ILE A 451 -21.65 -2.24 2.11
C ILE A 451 -23.12 -2.16 1.71
N ASP A 452 -23.47 -1.20 0.85
CA ASP A 452 -24.82 -1.00 0.34
C ASP A 452 -24.78 -0.39 -1.07
N GLU A 453 -25.33 -1.11 -2.06
CA GLU A 453 -25.37 -0.66 -3.45
C GLU A 453 -26.48 0.37 -3.73
N ARG A 454 -27.45 0.48 -2.81
CA ARG A 454 -28.64 1.33 -2.88
C ARG A 454 -28.60 2.53 -1.94
N LEU A 455 -27.55 2.71 -1.14
CA LEU A 455 -27.41 3.87 -0.25
C LEU A 455 -27.54 5.20 -1.02
N CYS A 456 -28.33 6.15 -0.54
CA CYS A 456 -28.45 7.48 -1.14
C CYS A 456 -27.11 8.24 -1.07
N CYS A 457 -26.65 8.80 -2.19
CA CYS A 457 -25.40 9.55 -2.22
C CYS A 457 -25.48 10.82 -1.35
N LYS A 458 -26.66 11.40 -1.16
CA LYS A 458 -26.86 12.64 -0.38
C LYS A 458 -26.94 12.39 1.12
N SER A 459 -27.07 11.13 1.56
CA SER A 459 -26.93 10.74 2.97
C SER A 459 -25.58 10.08 3.26
N CYS A 460 -24.65 10.07 2.30
CA CYS A 460 -23.33 9.47 2.42
C CYS A 460 -22.27 10.56 2.60
N LEU A 461 -21.36 10.37 3.57
CA LEU A 461 -20.24 11.28 3.80
C LEU A 461 -19.31 11.38 2.57
N PHE A 462 -19.18 10.30 1.79
CA PHE A 462 -18.25 10.22 0.65
C PHE A 462 -18.76 10.90 -0.62
N ALA A 463 -19.92 11.56 -0.58
CA ALA A 463 -20.50 12.22 -1.75
C ALA A 463 -19.52 13.21 -2.42
N PRO A 464 -18.81 14.10 -1.70
CA PRO A 464 -17.90 15.07 -2.32
C PRO A 464 -16.73 14.39 -3.05
N VAL A 465 -16.24 13.27 -2.52
CA VAL A 465 -15.13 12.50 -3.09
C VAL A 465 -15.58 11.67 -4.29
N CYS A 466 -16.79 11.11 -4.24
CA CYS A 466 -17.34 10.32 -5.36
C CYS A 466 -17.84 11.20 -6.51
N TRP A 467 -18.24 12.45 -6.23
CA TRP A 467 -18.90 13.37 -7.16
C TRP A 467 -18.29 14.79 -7.09
N PRO A 468 -17.02 14.99 -7.49
CA PRO A 468 -16.36 16.29 -7.42
C PRO A 468 -17.07 17.31 -8.34
N GLY A 469 -17.56 18.40 -7.76
CA GLY A 469 -18.52 19.32 -8.39
C GLY A 469 -18.07 20.09 -9.63
N ALA A 470 -16.78 20.10 -9.96
CA ALA A 470 -16.24 20.92 -11.06
C ALA A 470 -16.19 20.22 -12.44
N GLN A 471 -16.46 18.91 -12.52
CA GLN A 471 -16.19 18.13 -13.75
C GLN A 471 -17.32 17.18 -14.18
N GLN A 472 -18.48 17.17 -13.52
CA GLN A 472 -19.42 16.05 -13.69
C GLN A 472 -20.89 16.46 -13.80
N THR A 473 -21.65 15.62 -14.50
CA THR A 473 -23.11 15.71 -14.60
C THR A 473 -23.70 15.76 -13.20
N PRO A 474 -24.57 16.74 -12.89
CA PRO A 474 -25.22 16.83 -11.59
C PRO A 474 -25.91 15.52 -11.18
N LEU A 475 -25.93 15.27 -9.88
CA LEU A 475 -26.76 14.21 -9.32
C LEU A 475 -28.24 14.48 -9.67
N PRO A 476 -29.02 13.45 -10.04
CA PRO A 476 -30.39 13.65 -10.51
C PRO A 476 -31.30 14.27 -9.44
N CYS A 477 -30.95 14.12 -8.17
CA CYS A 477 -31.68 14.67 -7.04
C CYS A 477 -31.45 16.17 -6.79
N GLY A 478 -30.61 16.86 -7.58
CA GLY A 478 -30.34 18.28 -7.41
C GLY A 478 -29.28 18.63 -6.36
N THR A 479 -29.13 19.93 -6.10
CA THR A 479 -28.06 20.50 -5.26
C THR A 479 -28.53 21.26 -4.03
N THR A 480 -29.84 21.47 -3.86
CA THR A 480 -30.44 22.23 -2.75
C THR A 480 -31.81 21.67 -2.39
#